data_AF-A0AA97EVF1-F1
#
_entry.id   AF-A0AA97EVF1-F1
#
_cell.length_a   1.000
_cell.length_b   1.000
_cell.length_c   1.000
_cell.angle_alpha   90.00
_cell.angle_beta   90.00
_cell.angle_gamma   90.00
#
_symmetry.space_group_name_H-M   'P 1'
#
loop_
_entity.id
_entity.type
_entity.pdbx_description
1 polymer ?
#
loop_
_entity_poly.entity_id
_entity_poly.type
_entity_poly.pdbx_seq_one_letter_code
_entity_poly.pdbx_strand_id
1 'polypeptide(L)'
;MNTKTKQPSTCKHFKKFTFDDQLNILLFACYATEPFSIQDIQDAVIDAHKATIHSQLQNFVEQRYLEKIADNKYRATLYAKDIMNVKGVLIA
;
A
#
# COMPACT_ATOMS: atom_id res chain seq x y z
N MET A 1 -13.10 15.06 45.60
CA MET A 1 -13.44 15.34 44.18
C MET A 1 -12.15 15.31 43.35
N ASN A 2 -12.29 14.91 42.08
CA ASN A 2 -11.28 14.71 41.02
C ASN A 2 -10.62 13.33 40.89
N THR A 3 -11.41 12.39 40.37
CA THR A 3 -10.94 11.25 39.58
C THR A 3 -10.50 11.73 38.20
N LYS A 4 -9.18 11.88 37.97
CA LYS A 4 -8.64 11.94 36.60
C LYS A 4 -8.80 10.56 35.96
N THR A 5 -9.87 10.38 35.21
CA THR A 5 -10.08 9.26 34.30
C THR A 5 -8.99 9.29 33.23
N LYS A 6 -7.98 8.42 33.37
CA LYS A 6 -7.10 8.05 32.26
C LYS A 6 -7.99 7.45 31.18
N GLN A 7 -8.14 8.16 30.06
CA GLN A 7 -8.72 7.59 28.84
C GLN A 7 -7.93 6.34 28.48
N PRO A 8 -8.59 5.21 28.19
CA PRO A 8 -7.89 4.03 27.70
C PRO A 8 -7.29 4.36 26.35
N SER A 9 -5.97 4.19 26.23
CA SER A 9 -5.26 4.19 24.96
C SER A 9 -5.89 3.13 24.06
N THR A 10 -6.70 3.58 23.10
CA THR A 10 -7.31 2.70 22.11
C THR A 10 -6.20 2.07 21.28
N CYS A 11 -5.94 0.78 21.48
CA CYS A 11 -5.15 -0.02 20.55
C CYS A 11 -5.83 0.09 19.19
N LYS A 12 -5.30 0.93 18.29
CA LYS A 12 -5.84 1.09 16.93
C LYS A 12 -5.85 -0.29 16.30
N HIS A 13 -7.03 -0.82 16.02
CA HIS A 13 -7.19 -2.09 15.35
C HIS A 13 -6.55 -1.93 13.96
N PHE A 14 -5.38 -2.54 13.74
CA PHE A 14 -4.75 -2.54 12.43
C PHE A 14 -5.69 -3.30 11.49
N LYS A 15 -6.37 -2.59 10.58
CA LYS A 15 -7.16 -3.22 9.52
C LYS A 15 -6.24 -4.22 8.80
N LYS A 16 -6.58 -5.50 8.85
CA LYS A 16 -5.90 -6.51 8.02
C LYS A 16 -6.34 -6.28 6.59
N PHE A 17 -5.38 -6.12 5.67
CA PHE A 17 -5.71 -6.05 4.25
C PHE A 17 -6.18 -7.42 3.77
N THR A 18 -7.33 -7.43 3.11
CA THR A 18 -7.79 -8.61 2.36
C THR A 18 -6.89 -8.82 1.15
N PHE A 19 -7.02 -9.98 0.50
CA PHE A 19 -6.31 -10.22 -0.77
C PHE A 19 -6.72 -9.17 -1.83
N ASP A 20 -8.00 -8.83 -1.91
CA ASP A 20 -8.49 -7.81 -2.84
C ASP A 20 -7.89 -6.43 -2.55
N ASP A 21 -7.77 -6.03 -1.28
CA ASP A 21 -7.12 -4.78 -0.90
C ASP A 21 -5.66 -4.76 -1.39
N GLN A 22 -4.94 -5.87 -1.21
CA GLN A 22 -3.56 -6.02 -1.65
C GLN A 22 -3.45 -5.92 -3.18
N LEU A 23 -4.32 -6.60 -3.92
CA LEU A 23 -4.37 -6.52 -5.37
C LEU A 23 -4.71 -5.11 -5.86
N ASN A 24 -5.66 -4.42 -5.22
CA ASN A 24 -6.03 -3.05 -5.59
C ASN A 24 -4.86 -2.08 -5.42
N ILE A 25 -4.09 -2.20 -4.34
CA ILE A 25 -2.87 -1.42 -4.12
C ILE A 25 -1.83 -1.73 -5.21
N LEU A 26 -1.63 -3.00 -5.53
CA LEU A 26 -0.64 -3.41 -6.53
C LEU A 26 -1.05 -2.96 -7.94
N LEU A 27 -2.35 -3.02 -8.27
CA LEU A 27 -2.92 -2.54 -9.52
C LEU A 27 -2.66 -1.04 -9.67
N PHE A 28 -3.01 -0.24 -8.66
CA PHE A 28 -2.73 1.20 -8.63
C PHE A 28 -1.24 1.46 -8.89
N ALA A 29 -0.36 0.76 -8.17
CA ALA A 29 1.08 0.92 -8.29
C ALA A 29 1.61 0.63 -9.70
N CYS A 30 1.03 -0.36 -10.40
CA CYS A 30 1.46 -0.73 -11.74
C CYS A 30 1.04 0.29 -12.82
N TYR A 31 -0.12 0.93 -12.64
CA TYR A 31 -0.62 1.99 -13.52
C TYR A 31 -0.04 3.37 -13.20
N ALA A 32 0.52 3.57 -12.01
CA ALA A 32 1.20 4.82 -11.67
C ALA A 32 2.35 5.11 -12.65
N THR A 33 2.30 6.26 -13.32
CA THR A 33 3.34 6.72 -14.25
C THR A 33 4.53 7.33 -13.51
N GLU A 34 4.28 7.91 -12.33
CA GLU A 34 5.26 8.55 -11.45
C GLU A 34 5.36 7.82 -10.10
N PRO A 35 6.46 7.97 -9.35
CA PRO A 35 6.58 7.40 -8.02
C PRO A 35 5.50 7.92 -7.05
N PHE A 36 4.79 6.99 -6.41
CA PHE A 36 3.68 7.27 -5.50
C PHE A 36 4.11 7.18 -4.03
N SER A 37 3.31 7.77 -3.16
CA SER A 37 3.50 7.80 -1.72
C SER A 37 2.40 7.05 -0.97
N ILE A 38 2.59 6.89 0.35
CA ILE A 38 1.58 6.31 1.24
C ILE A 38 0.27 7.12 1.20
N GLN A 39 0.37 8.45 1.05
CA GLN A 39 -0.80 9.33 0.97
C GLN A 39 -1.61 9.05 -0.28
N ASP A 40 -0.94 8.86 -1.43
CA ASP A 40 -1.61 8.57 -2.71
C ASP A 40 -2.42 7.27 -2.62
N ILE A 41 -1.91 6.24 -1.93
CA ILE A 41 -2.65 5.00 -1.66
C ILE A 41 -3.84 5.23 -0.73
N GLN A 42 -3.64 6.04 0.32
CA GLN A 42 -4.71 6.33 1.27
C GLN A 42 -5.89 7.05 0.59
N ASP A 43 -5.59 7.97 -0.33
CA ASP A 43 -6.59 8.79 -1.00
C ASP A 43 -7.26 8.08 -2.19
N ALA A 44 -6.49 7.29 -2.95
CA ALA A 44 -6.99 6.71 -4.21
C ALA A 44 -7.47 5.26 -4.10
N VAL A 45 -7.03 4.51 -3.08
CA VAL A 45 -7.27 3.06 -3.01
C VAL A 45 -8.01 2.66 -1.75
N ILE A 46 -7.51 3.08 -0.58
CA ILE A 46 -8.03 2.58 0.69
C ILE A 46 -7.88 3.57 1.84
N ASP A 47 -8.99 3.91 2.50
CA ASP A 47 -8.95 4.65 3.76
C ASP A 47 -8.51 3.73 4.91
N ALA A 48 -7.20 3.64 5.09
CA ALA A 48 -6.55 2.91 6.17
C ALA A 48 -5.45 3.76 6.82
N HIS A 49 -5.07 3.39 8.04
CA HIS A 49 -4.02 4.09 8.76
C HIS A 49 -2.69 4.00 7.99
N LYS A 50 -1.98 5.13 7.86
CA LYS A 50 -0.70 5.24 7.14
C LYS A 50 0.34 4.18 7.54
N ALA A 51 0.40 3.83 8.82
CA ALA A 51 1.31 2.78 9.30
C ALA A 51 0.98 1.39 8.72
N THR A 52 -0.31 1.07 8.55
CA THR A 52 -0.75 -0.20 7.94
C THR A 52 -0.41 -0.22 6.46
N ILE A 53 -0.69 0.88 5.74
CA ILE A 53 -0.32 1.02 4.33
C ILE A 53 1.20 0.90 4.17
N HIS A 54 1.97 1.61 4.99
CA HIS A 54 3.44 1.50 4.97
C HIS A 54 3.92 0.07 5.17
N SER A 55 3.40 -0.66 6.16
CA SER A 55 3.72 -2.06 6.40
C SER A 55 3.46 -2.93 5.16
N GLN A 56 2.31 -2.72 4.51
CA GLN A 56 1.97 -3.46 3.28
C GLN A 56 2.89 -3.10 2.10
N LEU A 57 3.23 -1.82 1.93
CA LEU A 57 4.16 -1.41 0.88
C LEU A 57 5.56 -1.99 1.12
N GLN A 58 6.01 -2.11 2.37
CA GLN A 58 7.27 -2.80 2.71
C GLN A 58 7.20 -4.28 2.34
N ASN A 59 6.09 -4.98 2.66
CA ASN A 59 5.90 -6.37 2.24
C ASN A 59 6.04 -6.54 0.71
N PHE A 60 5.46 -5.62 -0.06
CA PHE A 60 5.59 -5.65 -1.51
C PHE A 60 7.01 -5.34 -2.02
N VAL A 61 7.78 -4.53 -1.29
CA VAL A 61 9.21 -4.32 -1.59
C VAL A 61 10.01 -5.60 -1.33
N GLU A 62 9.77 -6.27 -0.20
CA GLU A 62 10.40 -7.56 0.14
C GLU A 62 10.07 -8.64 -0.90
N GLN A 63 8.83 -8.67 -1.37
CA GLN A 63 8.34 -9.57 -2.41
C GLN A 63 8.75 -9.17 -3.84
N ARG A 64 9.51 -8.07 -4.01
CA ARG A 64 10.00 -7.56 -5.30
C ARG A 64 8.91 -7.08 -6.26
N TYR A 65 7.72 -6.78 -5.75
CA TYR A 65 6.67 -6.14 -6.52
C TYR A 65 6.88 -4.61 -6.62
N LEU A 66 7.42 -4.00 -5.56
CA LEU A 66 7.71 -2.56 -5.53
C LEU A 66 9.20 -2.30 -5.28
N GLU A 67 9.64 -1.12 -5.66
CA GLU A 67 10.96 -0.57 -5.34
C GLU A 67 10.77 0.74 -4.58
N LYS A 68 11.56 0.94 -3.52
CA LYS A 68 11.62 2.23 -2.83
C LYS A 68 12.63 3.12 -3.56
N ILE A 69 12.16 4.25 -4.09
CA ILE A 69 12.98 5.16 -4.92
C ILE A 69 13.62 6.26 -4.06
N ALA A 70 12.87 6.78 -3.09
CA ALA A 70 13.31 7.82 -2.16
C ALA A 70 12.54 7.70 -0.83
N ASP A 71 12.77 8.62 0.10
CA ASP A 71 12.00 8.66 1.34
C ASP A 71 10.49 8.75 1.05
N ASN A 72 9.77 7.72 1.49
CA ASN A 72 8.32 7.53 1.29
C ASN A 72 7.82 7.55 -0.17
N LYS A 73 8.68 7.24 -1.14
CA LYS A 73 8.28 7.10 -2.56
C LYS A 73 8.56 5.71 -3.10
N TYR A 74 7.56 5.15 -3.76
CA TYR A 74 7.53 3.78 -4.27
C TYR A 74 7.18 3.77 -5.75
N ARG A 75 7.65 2.75 -6.46
CA ARG A 75 7.29 2.47 -7.86
C ARG A 75 7.13 0.97 -8.05
N ALA A 76 6.20 0.54 -8.90
CA ALA A 76 6.12 -0.86 -9.31
C ALA A 76 7.34 -1.29 -10.14
N THR A 77 7.82 -2.51 -9.89
CA THR A 77 8.84 -3.15 -10.73
C THR A 77 8.28 -3.51 -12.10
N LEU A 78 9.16 -3.77 -13.07
CA LEU A 78 8.75 -4.37 -14.34
C LEU A 78 8.10 -5.74 -14.11
N TYR A 79 8.63 -6.55 -13.19
CA TYR A 79 8.08 -7.84 -12.79
C TYR A 79 6.61 -7.74 -12.33
N ALA A 80 6.29 -6.78 -11.47
CA ALA A 80 4.91 -6.55 -11.05
C ALA A 80 4.01 -6.15 -12.22
N LYS A 81 4.49 -5.27 -13.11
CA LYS A 81 3.72 -4.82 -14.28
C LYS A 81 3.44 -5.95 -15.28
N ASP A 82 4.39 -6.87 -15.44
CA ASP A 82 4.24 -8.02 -16.33
C ASP A 82 3.24 -9.04 -15.75
N ILE A 83 3.30 -9.34 -14.45
CA ILE A 83 2.32 -10.21 -13.77
C ILE A 83 0.90 -9.64 -13.83
N MET A 84 0.78 -8.34 -13.60
CA MET A 84 -0.51 -7.64 -13.64
C MET A 84 -1.00 -7.41 -15.09
N ASN A 85 -0.26 -7.88 -16.10
CA ASN A 85 -0.56 -7.71 -17.52
C ASN A 85 -0.92 -6.26 -17.90
N VAL A 86 -0.21 -5.27 -17.34
CA VAL A 86 -0.56 -3.85 -17.53
C VAL A 86 -0.39 -3.39 -18.99
N LYS A 87 0.38 -4.11 -19.79
CA LYS A 87 0.51 -3.86 -21.24
C LYS A 87 -0.65 -4.45 -22.06
N GLY A 88 -1.46 -5.33 -21.47
CA GLY A 88 -2.61 -5.97 -22.13
C GLY A 88 -2.24 -6.87 -23.33
N VAL A 89 -0.98 -7.32 -23.42
CA VAL A 89 -0.52 -8.16 -24.54
C VAL A 89 -0.74 -9.61 -24.18
N LEU A 90 -1.80 -10.21 -24.73
CA LEU A 90 -1.97 -11.66 -24.75
C LEU A 90 -1.08 -12.22 -25.86
N ILE A 91 0.02 -12.87 -25.49
CA ILE A 91 0.78 -13.69 -26.43
C ILE A 91 0.02 -15.01 -26.53
N ALA A 92 -0.81 -15.13 -27.57
CA ALA A 92 -1.52 -16.35 -27.94
C ALA A 92 -0.58 -17.35 -28.63
#